data_AF-A0AAW4PG22-F1
#
_entry.id   AF-A0AAW4PG22-F1
#
_cell.length_a   1.000
_cell.length_b   1.000
_cell.length_c   1.000
_cell.angle_alpha   90.00
_cell.angle_beta   90.00
_cell.angle_gamma   90.00
#
_symmetry.space_group_name_H-M   'P 1'
#
loop_
_entity.id
_entity.type
_entity.pdbx_description
1 polymer ?
#
loop_
_entity_poly.entity_id
_entity_poly.type
_entity_poly.pdbx_seq_one_letter_code
_entity_poly.pdbx_strand_id
1 'polypeptide(L)'
;MNEPSTIEKGGAEFEGVKLLLCENPLPPIDETIEAASDELPRSNHYTEPYSAPLRDLLGDRIGVSTEHIHINAGSELIRFA
;
A
#
# COMPACT_ATOMS: atom_id res chain seq x y z
N MET A 1 -8.52 32.52 2.12
CA MET A 1 -7.27 31.82 2.44
C MET A 1 -7.49 30.37 2.06
N ASN A 2 -6.92 29.92 0.94
CA ASN A 2 -6.89 28.50 0.60
C ASN A 2 -5.69 27.90 1.31
N GLU A 3 -5.90 27.34 2.49
CA GLU A 3 -4.88 26.46 3.06
C GLU A 3 -4.79 25.22 2.19
N PRO A 4 -3.59 24.82 1.73
CA PRO A 4 -3.44 23.55 1.05
C PRO A 4 -3.86 22.43 2.00
N SER A 5 -4.62 21.45 1.48
CA SER A 5 -4.99 20.22 2.18
C SER A 5 -3.73 19.35 2.37
N THR A 6 -2.81 19.77 3.24
CA THR A 6 -1.63 19.02 3.66
C THR A 6 -1.94 17.99 4.74
N ILE A 7 -3.18 17.96 5.21
CA ILE A 7 -3.65 16.95 6.15
C ILE A 7 -3.88 15.66 5.37
N GLU A 8 -3.09 14.64 5.69
CA GLU A 8 -3.28 13.27 5.21
C GLU A 8 -4.73 12.84 5.36
N LYS A 9 -5.28 12.17 4.33
CA LYS A 9 -6.66 11.69 4.37
C LYS A 9 -6.78 10.67 5.51
N GLY A 10 -7.42 11.08 6.62
CA GLY A 10 -7.53 10.24 7.80
C GLY A 10 -6.46 10.44 8.87
N GLY A 11 -5.58 11.43 8.72
CA GLY A 11 -4.53 11.77 9.68
C GLY A 11 -4.99 12.64 10.86
N ALA A 12 -6.29 12.92 10.99
CA ALA A 12 -6.82 13.62 12.15
C ALA A 12 -6.92 12.66 13.35
N GLU A 13 -6.40 13.07 14.50
CA GLU A 13 -6.62 12.38 15.77
C GLU A 13 -8.12 12.35 16.08
N PHE A 14 -8.61 11.19 16.54
CA PHE A 14 -10.02 10.98 16.84
C PHE A 14 -10.18 10.08 18.06
N GLU A 15 -11.05 10.49 18.99
CA GLU A 15 -11.45 9.69 20.15
C GLU A 15 -12.81 9.04 19.86
N GLY A 16 -12.87 7.71 19.80
CA GLY A 16 -14.09 6.95 19.53
C GLY A 16 -13.92 5.88 18.43
N VAL A 17 -15.01 5.50 17.76
CA VAL A 17 -15.02 4.49 16.68
C VAL A 17 -14.88 5.15 15.29
N LYS A 18 -13.81 4.82 14.56
CA LYS A 18 -13.50 5.38 13.23
C LYS A 18 -14.18 4.57 12.11
N LEU A 19 -15.17 5.15 11.44
CA LEU A 19 -15.96 4.49 10.37
C LEU A 19 -15.97 5.25 9.02
N LEU A 20 -15.13 6.29 8.88
CA LEU A 20 -15.23 7.24 7.75
C LEU A 20 -14.35 6.90 6.54
N LEU A 21 -13.39 5.97 6.66
CA LEU A 21 -12.32 5.79 5.68
C LEU A 21 -12.36 4.47 4.92
N CYS A 22 -13.40 3.64 5.13
CA CYS A 22 -13.49 2.31 4.53
C CYS A 22 -12.27 1.42 4.81
N GLU A 23 -11.54 1.68 5.89
CA GLU A 23 -10.44 0.84 6.37
C GLU A 23 -11.01 -0.52 6.79
N ASN A 24 -10.24 -1.59 6.55
CA ASN A 24 -10.59 -2.89 7.10
C ASN A 24 -10.48 -2.81 8.64
N PRO A 25 -11.53 -3.14 9.41
CA PRO A 25 -11.48 -3.07 10.88
C PRO A 25 -10.64 -4.17 11.53
N LEU A 26 -10.26 -5.20 10.77
CA LEU A 26 -9.39 -6.27 11.24
C LEU A 26 -7.91 -5.87 11.08
N PRO A 27 -7.02 -6.36 11.96
CA PRO A 27 -5.60 -6.20 11.74
C PRO A 27 -5.16 -6.89 10.44
N PRO A 28 -4.00 -6.52 9.86
CA PRO A 28 -3.33 -7.37 8.88
C PRO A 28 -3.16 -8.79 9.43
N ILE A 29 -3.17 -9.79 8.54
CA ILE A 29 -2.89 -11.18 8.94
C ILE A 29 -1.48 -11.31 9.52
N ASP A 30 -1.29 -12.26 10.44
CA ASP A 30 -0.04 -12.40 11.19
C ASP A 30 1.17 -12.60 10.26
N GLU A 31 1.00 -13.34 9.16
CA GLU A 31 2.06 -13.58 8.17
C GLU A 31 2.54 -12.28 7.51
N THR A 32 1.67 -11.28 7.39
CA THR A 32 2.06 -9.96 6.85
C THR A 32 2.86 -9.16 7.87
N ILE A 33 2.54 -9.27 9.16
CA ILE A 33 3.27 -8.58 10.24
C ILE A 33 4.68 -9.19 10.39
N GLU A 34 4.77 -10.52 10.36
CA GLU A 34 6.04 -11.25 10.40
C GLU A 34 6.92 -10.90 9.20
N ALA A 35 6.39 -10.98 7.97
CA ALA A 35 7.15 -10.65 6.77
C ALA A 35 7.64 -9.18 6.76
N ALA A 36 6.83 -8.23 7.23
CA ALA A 36 7.24 -6.83 7.33
C ALA A 36 8.35 -6.63 8.38
N SER A 37 8.27 -7.35 9.50
CA SER A 37 9.28 -7.30 10.57
C SER A 37 10.62 -7.88 10.11
N ASP A 38 10.58 -8.98 9.35
CA ASP A 38 11.77 -9.64 8.77
C ASP A 38 12.45 -8.81 7.68
N GLU A 39 11.69 -7.96 6.97
CA GLU A 39 12.21 -7.06 5.94
C GLU A 39 12.84 -5.78 6.53
N LEU A 40 12.39 -5.35 7.72
CA LEU A 40 12.82 -4.10 8.35
C LEU A 40 14.36 -3.90 8.41
N PRO A 41 15.19 -4.92 8.71
CA PRO A 41 16.65 -4.75 8.71
C PRO A 41 17.26 -4.37 7.36
N ARG A 42 16.53 -4.56 6.25
CA ARG A 42 16.95 -4.23 4.88
C ARG A 42 16.35 -2.92 4.36
N SER A 43 15.59 -2.19 5.18
CA SER A 43 14.86 -0.98 4.76
C SER A 43 15.75 0.20 4.34
N ASN A 44 17.07 0.07 4.51
CA ASN A 44 18.09 1.01 4.05
C ASN A 44 18.52 0.78 2.59
N HIS A 45 17.94 -0.20 1.89
CA HIS A 45 18.19 -0.52 0.50
C HIS A 45 16.97 -0.21 -0.37
N TYR A 46 17.21 0.22 -1.61
CA TYR A 46 16.14 0.28 -2.61
C TYR A 46 15.61 -1.13 -2.88
N THR A 47 14.29 -1.23 -3.06
CA THR A 47 13.62 -2.47 -3.48
C THR A 47 14.01 -2.85 -4.91
N GLU A 48 13.73 -4.10 -5.29
CA GLU A 48 13.94 -4.57 -6.66
C GLU A 48 13.23 -3.67 -7.70
N PRO A 49 13.88 -3.37 -8.84
CA PRO A 49 13.29 -2.56 -9.89
C PRO A 49 11.91 -3.05 -10.32
N TYR A 50 10.99 -2.12 -10.54
CA TYR A 50 9.62 -2.41 -10.97
C TYR A 50 8.80 -3.32 -10.03
N SER A 51 9.29 -3.54 -8.80
CA SER A 51 8.72 -4.53 -7.88
C SER A 51 8.60 -5.92 -8.51
N ALA A 52 9.59 -6.31 -9.33
CA ALA A 52 9.53 -7.52 -10.17
C ALA A 52 9.04 -8.78 -9.43
N PRO A 53 9.54 -9.13 -8.22
CA PRO A 53 9.07 -10.33 -7.52
C PRO A 53 7.57 -10.31 -7.18
N LEU A 54 7.04 -9.13 -6.78
CA LEU A 54 5.61 -8.97 -6.49
C LEU A 54 4.78 -9.03 -7.78
N ARG A 55 5.29 -8.45 -8.86
CA ARG A 55 4.62 -8.45 -10.16
C ARG A 55 4.47 -9.86 -10.71
N ASP A 56 5.50 -10.69 -10.60
CA ASP A 56 5.49 -12.09 -11.02
C ASP A 56 4.48 -12.91 -10.20
N LEU A 57 4.53 -12.77 -8.86
CA LEU A 57 3.59 -13.45 -7.95
C LEU A 57 2.13 -13.08 -8.26
N LEU A 58 1.85 -11.81 -8.53
CA LEU A 58 0.51 -11.37 -8.88
C LEU A 58 0.07 -11.91 -10.24
N GLY A 59 0.95 -11.88 -11.25
CA GLY A 59 0.69 -12.43 -12.58
C GLY A 59 0.27 -13.90 -12.52
N ASP A 60 1.02 -14.71 -11.78
CA ASP A 60 0.73 -16.12 -11.56
C ASP A 60 -0.59 -16.31 -10.79
N ARG A 61 -0.81 -15.52 -9.73
CA ARG A 61 -1.99 -15.66 -8.86
C ARG A 61 -3.30 -15.29 -9.57
N ILE A 62 -3.28 -14.29 -10.45
CA ILE A 62 -4.48 -13.79 -11.13
C ILE A 62 -4.60 -14.29 -12.58
N GLY A 63 -3.57 -14.98 -13.09
CA GLY A 63 -3.58 -15.58 -14.43
C GLY A 63 -3.44 -14.55 -15.57
N VAL A 64 -2.67 -13.48 -15.36
CA VAL A 64 -2.44 -12.44 -16.38
C VAL A 64 -0.95 -12.20 -16.60
N SER A 65 -0.60 -11.79 -17.83
CA SER A 65 0.78 -11.39 -18.14
C SER A 65 1.24 -10.23 -17.26
N THR A 66 2.49 -10.28 -16.81
CA THR A 66 3.16 -9.21 -16.05
C THR A 66 3.22 -7.89 -16.83
N GLU A 67 3.13 -7.93 -18.16
CA GLU A 67 3.04 -6.74 -19.03
C GLU A 67 1.77 -5.92 -18.78
N HIS A 68 0.73 -6.53 -18.19
CA HIS A 68 -0.53 -5.87 -17.84
C HIS A 68 -0.59 -5.46 -16.35
N ILE A 69 0.51 -5.58 -15.60
CA ILE A 69 0.56 -5.27 -14.17
C ILE A 69 1.56 -4.14 -13.94
N HIS A 70 1.07 -3.06 -13.33
CA HIS A 70 1.90 -1.98 -12.81
C HIS A 70 1.73 -1.88 -11.29
N ILE A 71 2.85 -1.88 -10.57
CA ILE A 71 2.90 -1.71 -9.12
C ILE A 71 3.18 -0.25 -8.80
N ASN A 72 2.40 0.32 -7.87
CA ASN A 72 2.51 1.71 -7.46
C ASN A 72 2.29 1.87 -5.94
N ALA A 73 2.68 3.01 -5.39
CA ALA A 73 2.44 3.36 -3.99
C ALA A 73 0.97 3.75 -3.75
N GLY A 74 0.07 2.77 -3.71
CA GLY A 74 -1.36 3.02 -3.58
C GLY A 74 -1.99 3.59 -4.85
N SER A 75 -3.07 4.37 -4.70
CA SER A 75 -3.97 4.76 -5.80
C SER A 75 -3.46 5.90 -6.70
N GLU A 76 -2.16 6.23 -6.69
CA GLU A 76 -1.67 7.46 -7.35
C GLU A 76 -1.92 7.49 -8.87
N LEU A 77 -1.94 6.33 -9.55
CA LEU A 77 -2.25 6.27 -10.98
C LEU A 77 -3.71 6.59 -11.33
N ILE A 78 -4.63 6.43 -10.38
CA ILE A 78 -6.07 6.67 -10.60
C ILE A 78 -6.42 8.16 -10.31
N ARG A 79 -5.51 8.90 -9.66
CA ARG A 79 -5.81 10.24 -9.12
C ARG A 79 -5.72 11.39 -10.15
N PHE A 80 -5.41 11.09 -11.43
CA PHE A 80 -5.29 12.08 -12.52
C PHE A 80 -6.37 11.99 -13.60
N ALA A 81 -7.47 11.25 -13.37
CA ALA A 81 -8.62 11.17 -14.27
C ALA A 81 -9.80 12.01 -13.77
#